data_AF-A0A8H7TYI3-F1
#
_entry.id   AF-A0A8H7TYI3-F1
#
_cell.length_a   1.000
_cell.length_b   1.000
_cell.length_c   1.000
_cell.angle_alpha   90.00
_cell.angle_beta   90.00
_cell.angle_gamma   90.00
#
_symmetry.space_group_name_H-M   'P 1'
#
loop_
_entity.id
_entity.type
_entity.pdbx_description
1 polymer ?
#
loop_
_entity_poly.entity_id
_entity_poly.type
_entity_poly.pdbx_seq_one_letter_code
_entity_poly.pdbx_strand_id
1 'polypeptide(L)'
;MRRPIFDIHGSRRGLWMKFVYVFLRHITYLITASIVALSIFGVQGKTWDSRQCIGWTLLQLVSNQVITIVVEGILVFRICAMYNRNKWILIVISILYAGVAVTMAVACFLSVPNAKWTPQCLVTDVPPIYGSYWCYISSQNLGQYSILFSLMRDGTWAYAMMFG
;
A
#
# COMPACT_ATOMS: atom_id res chain seq x y z
N MET A 1 -26.09 -23.61 6.03
CA MET A 1 -24.88 -24.45 5.84
C MET A 1 -23.75 -23.61 5.27
N ARG A 2 -22.70 -23.44 6.06
CA ARG A 2 -21.52 -22.61 5.79
C ARG A 2 -20.66 -23.37 4.76
N ARG A 3 -20.56 -22.89 3.51
CA ARG A 3 -19.77 -23.57 2.48
C ARG A 3 -18.27 -23.43 2.82
N PRO A 4 -17.50 -24.54 2.89
CA PRO A 4 -16.07 -24.47 3.10
C PRO A 4 -15.39 -23.86 1.86
N ILE A 5 -14.60 -22.81 2.08
CA ILE A 5 -13.92 -21.98 1.06
C ILE A 5 -12.61 -22.62 0.53
N PHE A 6 -12.25 -23.83 0.97
CA PHE A 6 -10.96 -24.45 0.66
C PHE A 6 -11.11 -25.92 0.29
N ASP A 7 -11.63 -26.20 -0.91
CA ASP A 7 -11.36 -27.47 -1.59
C ASP A 7 -10.56 -27.19 -2.86
N ILE A 8 -9.24 -27.37 -2.77
CA ILE A 8 -8.29 -27.13 -3.86
C ILE A 8 -7.72 -28.50 -4.27
N HIS A 9 -8.45 -29.18 -5.16
CA HIS A 9 -7.93 -30.31 -5.90
C HIS A 9 -7.19 -29.79 -7.15
N GLY A 10 -5.87 -29.89 -7.16
CA GLY A 10 -5.06 -30.09 -8.39
C GLY A 10 -5.09 -29.05 -9.53
N SER A 11 -5.12 -27.74 -9.27
CA SER A 11 -4.98 -26.73 -10.35
C SER A 11 -3.87 -25.72 -10.04
N ARG A 12 -2.95 -25.46 -10.99
CA ARG A 12 -1.84 -24.48 -10.88
C ARG A 12 -2.28 -23.11 -10.33
N ARG A 13 -3.55 -22.72 -10.58
CA ARG A 13 -4.19 -21.50 -10.07
C ARG A 13 -4.32 -21.46 -8.54
N GLY A 14 -4.53 -22.60 -7.88
CA GLY A 14 -4.62 -22.69 -6.42
C GLY A 14 -3.27 -22.57 -5.72
N LEU A 15 -2.19 -23.06 -6.36
CA LEU A 15 -0.82 -22.88 -5.85
C LEU A 15 -0.38 -21.41 -5.94
N TRP A 16 -0.69 -20.75 -7.06
CA TRP A 16 -0.38 -19.33 -7.28
C TRP A 16 -1.06 -18.43 -6.26
N MET A 17 -2.36 -18.66 -5.99
CA MET A 17 -3.10 -17.92 -4.97
C MET A 17 -2.57 -18.18 -3.55
N LYS A 18 -2.13 -19.41 -3.23
CA LYS A 18 -1.49 -19.72 -1.95
C LYS A 18 -0.17 -18.97 -1.79
N PHE A 19 0.66 -18.94 -2.82
CA PHE A 19 1.93 -18.20 -2.80
C PHE A 19 1.70 -16.70 -2.63
N VAL A 20 0.78 -16.12 -3.40
CA VAL A 20 0.42 -14.70 -3.29
C VAL A 20 -0.13 -14.36 -1.91
N TYR A 21 -0.99 -15.21 -1.34
CA TYR A 21 -1.49 -15.01 0.02
C TYR A 21 -0.37 -15.04 1.08
N VAL A 22 0.55 -16.03 0.99
CA VAL A 22 1.70 -16.12 1.91
C VAL A 22 2.62 -14.91 1.74
N PHE A 23 2.88 -14.47 0.51
CA PHE A 23 3.67 -13.29 0.22
C PHE A 23 3.08 -12.03 0.83
N LEU A 24 1.80 -11.75 0.55
CA LEU A 24 1.09 -10.59 1.11
C LEU A 24 1.13 -10.59 2.64
N ARG A 25 0.90 -11.75 3.26
CA ARG A 25 0.93 -11.87 4.72
C ARG A 25 2.33 -11.65 5.29
N HIS A 26 3.32 -12.35 4.78
CA HIS A 26 4.67 -12.35 5.36
C HIS A 26 5.36 -10.99 5.19
N ILE A 27 5.25 -10.38 4.01
CA ILE A 27 5.82 -9.07 3.74
C ILE A 27 5.15 -7.99 4.61
N THR A 28 3.82 -8.03 4.75
CA THR A 28 3.12 -7.04 5.61
C THR A 28 3.59 -7.14 7.07
N TYR A 29 3.78 -8.35 7.61
CA TYR A 29 4.31 -8.50 8.98
C TYR A 29 5.74 -7.95 9.12
N LEU A 30 6.60 -8.17 8.13
CA LEU A 30 7.96 -7.64 8.14
C LEU A 30 7.99 -6.11 8.11
N ILE A 31 7.12 -5.49 7.31
CA ILE A 31 6.97 -4.03 7.25
C ILE A 31 6.46 -3.47 8.58
N THR A 32 5.43 -4.07 9.18
CA THR A 32 4.92 -3.60 10.47
C THR A 32 5.98 -3.75 11.57
N ALA A 33 6.75 -4.84 11.54
CA ALA A 33 7.87 -5.04 12.47
C ALA A 33 8.98 -3.99 12.28
N SER A 34 9.30 -3.60 11.04
CA SER A 34 10.32 -2.58 10.79
C SER A 34 9.88 -1.19 11.27
N ILE A 35 8.60 -0.83 11.12
CA ILE A 35 8.03 0.41 11.64
C ILE A 35 8.18 0.49 13.16
N VAL A 36 7.77 -0.58 13.84
CA VAL A 36 7.83 -0.66 15.31
C VAL A 36 9.28 -0.62 15.79
N ALA A 37 10.20 -1.27 15.09
CA ALA A 37 11.62 -1.18 15.42
C ALA A 37 12.15 0.26 15.30
N LEU A 38 11.84 0.95 14.19
CA LEU A 38 12.26 2.34 13.96
C LEU A 38 11.68 3.29 15.01
N SER A 39 10.41 3.14 15.39
CA SER A 39 9.80 3.98 16.42
C SER A 39 10.43 3.77 17.80
N ILE A 40 10.75 2.52 18.17
CA ILE A 40 11.46 2.21 19.41
C ILE A 40 12.87 2.85 19.42
N PHE A 41 13.62 2.75 18.32
CA PHE A 41 14.95 3.39 18.23
C PHE A 41 14.87 4.92 18.23
N GLY A 42 13.81 5.50 17.67
CA GLY A 42 13.55 6.94 17.73
C GLY A 42 13.33 7.43 19.17
N VAL A 43 12.57 6.69 19.98
CA VAL A 43 12.33 7.01 21.41
C VAL A 43 13.61 6.88 22.24
N GLN A 44 14.50 5.96 21.89
CA GLN A 44 15.80 5.78 22.56
C GLN A 44 16.81 6.89 22.23
N GLY A 45 16.46 7.86 21.37
CA GLY A 45 17.33 8.99 21.03
C GLY A 45 18.52 8.61 20.14
N LYS A 46 18.47 7.44 19.48
CA LYS A 46 19.51 7.04 18.53
C LYS A 46 19.44 7.95 17.31
N THR A 47 20.49 8.73 17.08
CA THR A 47 20.61 9.58 15.89
C THR A 47 21.02 8.73 14.69
N TRP A 48 20.28 8.87 13.59
CA TRP A 48 20.56 8.17 12.34
C TRP A 48 21.03 9.17 11.29
N ASP A 49 21.94 8.73 10.42
CA ASP A 49 22.35 9.53 9.27
C ASP A 49 21.18 9.70 8.30
N SER A 50 21.05 10.88 7.67
CA SER A 50 19.93 11.16 6.76
C SER A 50 19.82 10.14 5.62
N ARG A 51 20.93 9.58 5.13
CA ARG A 51 20.90 8.54 4.08
C ARG A 51 20.27 7.24 4.56
N GLN A 52 20.47 6.89 5.84
CA GLN A 52 19.92 5.68 6.43
C GLN A 52 18.40 5.83 6.58
N CYS A 53 17.92 6.97 7.09
CA CYS A 53 16.49 7.25 7.19
C CYS A 53 15.79 7.17 5.82
N ILE A 54 16.38 7.79 4.78
CA ILE A 54 15.84 7.75 3.42
C ILE A 54 15.74 6.31 2.90
N GLY A 55 16.77 5.49 3.12
CA GLY A 55 16.76 4.09 2.72
C GLY A 55 15.65 3.28 3.40
N TRP A 56 15.47 3.46 4.71
CA TRP A 56 14.41 2.79 5.47
C TRP A 56 13.01 3.21 5.01
N THR A 57 12.78 4.51 4.79
CA THR A 57 11.48 4.98 4.35
C THR A 57 11.18 4.58 2.91
N LEU A 58 12.17 4.60 2.02
CA LEU A 58 12.03 4.06 0.65
C LEU A 58 11.64 2.59 0.68
N LEU A 59 12.31 1.79 1.49
CA LEU A 59 12.00 0.37 1.61
C LEU A 59 10.55 0.16 2.07
N GLN A 60 10.11 0.90 3.07
CA GLN A 60 8.75 0.80 3.60
C GLN A 60 7.70 1.22 2.57
N LEU A 61 7.92 2.34 1.88
CA LEU A 61 6.97 2.93 0.93
C LEU A 61 6.86 2.07 -0.34
N VAL A 62 8.00 1.61 -0.88
CA VAL A 62 8.05 0.71 -2.04
C VAL A 62 7.40 -0.63 -1.71
N SER A 63 7.67 -1.19 -0.53
CA SER A 63 7.08 -2.49 -0.15
C SER A 63 5.57 -2.41 0.00
N ASN A 64 5.05 -1.33 0.59
CA ASN A 64 3.60 -1.10 0.69
C ASN A 64 2.96 -0.94 -0.69
N GLN A 65 3.62 -0.19 -1.59
CA GLN A 65 3.15 -0.02 -2.95
C GLN A 65 3.10 -1.34 -3.74
N VAL A 66 4.11 -2.21 -3.59
CA VAL A 66 4.13 -3.53 -4.23
C VAL A 66 2.97 -4.39 -3.73
N ILE A 67 2.68 -4.37 -2.43
CA ILE A 67 1.53 -5.09 -1.86
C ILE A 67 0.22 -4.59 -2.50
N THR A 68 0.02 -3.28 -2.56
CA THR A 68 -1.19 -2.68 -3.14
C THR A 68 -1.37 -3.08 -4.60
N ILE A 69 -0.31 -2.98 -5.42
CA ILE A 69 -0.31 -3.40 -6.84
C ILE A 69 -0.68 -4.89 -6.95
N VAL A 70 -0.15 -5.74 -6.09
CA VAL A 70 -0.49 -7.18 -6.12
C VAL A 70 -1.97 -7.40 -5.81
N VAL A 71 -2.51 -6.76 -4.77
CA VAL A 71 -3.92 -6.91 -4.36
C VAL A 71 -4.88 -6.38 -5.44
N GLU A 72 -4.64 -5.17 -5.93
CA GLU A 72 -5.43 -4.55 -6.98
C GLU A 72 -5.35 -5.35 -8.29
N GLY A 73 -4.16 -5.86 -8.63
CA GLY A 73 -3.96 -6.74 -9.77
C GLY A 73 -4.78 -8.03 -9.70
N ILE A 74 -4.94 -8.64 -8.52
CA ILE A 74 -5.80 -9.83 -8.34
C ILE A 74 -7.28 -9.47 -8.55
N LEU A 75 -7.72 -8.31 -8.06
CA LEU A 75 -9.08 -7.82 -8.25
C LEU A 75 -9.36 -7.61 -9.74
N VAL A 76 -8.46 -6.94 -10.45
CA VAL A 76 -8.54 -6.74 -11.90
C VAL A 76 -8.54 -8.09 -12.62
N PHE A 77 -7.63 -9.01 -12.30
CA PHE A 77 -7.57 -10.34 -12.92
C PHE A 77 -8.89 -11.12 -12.77
N ARG A 78 -9.54 -11.05 -11.61
CA ARG A 78 -10.85 -11.68 -11.40
C ARG A 78 -11.94 -11.03 -12.24
N ILE A 79 -11.95 -9.71 -12.35
CA ILE A 79 -12.86 -8.97 -13.24
C ILE A 79 -12.61 -9.38 -14.69
N CYS A 80 -11.34 -9.51 -15.10
CA CYS A 80 -10.95 -9.97 -16.43
C CYS A 80 -11.52 -11.35 -16.76
N ALA A 81 -11.47 -12.27 -15.80
CA ALA A 81 -12.00 -13.61 -15.97
C ALA A 81 -13.54 -13.64 -16.08
N MET A 82 -14.25 -12.75 -15.36
CA MET A 82 -15.71 -12.66 -15.40
C MET A 82 -16.21 -11.91 -16.64
N TYR A 83 -15.47 -10.92 -17.12
CA TYR A 83 -15.86 -10.02 -18.20
C TYR A 83 -15.17 -10.33 -19.54
N ASN A 84 -15.03 -11.62 -19.85
CA ASN A 84 -14.29 -12.13 -21.02
C ASN A 84 -14.92 -11.78 -22.38
N ARG A 85 -16.12 -11.20 -22.42
CA ARG A 85 -16.89 -10.99 -23.66
C ARG A 85 -16.68 -9.63 -24.32
N ASN A 86 -16.31 -8.59 -23.57
CA ASN A 86 -16.03 -7.26 -24.14
C ASN A 86 -14.60 -6.82 -23.83
N LYS A 87 -13.70 -7.04 -24.80
CA LYS A 87 -12.26 -6.72 -24.69
C LYS A 87 -11.99 -5.23 -24.44
N TRP A 88 -12.91 -4.34 -24.83
CA TRP A 88 -12.78 -2.90 -24.56
C TRP A 88 -12.78 -2.56 -23.09
N ILE A 89 -13.74 -3.11 -22.34
CA ILE A 89 -13.85 -2.87 -20.88
C ILE A 89 -12.62 -3.42 -20.17
N LEU A 90 -12.14 -4.58 -20.62
CA LEU A 90 -10.89 -5.20 -20.16
C LEU A 90 -9.66 -4.29 -20.35
N ILE A 91 -9.50 -3.73 -21.54
CA ILE A 91 -8.38 -2.84 -21.88
C ILE A 91 -8.48 -1.55 -21.08
N VAL A 92 -9.67 -0.93 -21.01
CA VAL A 92 -9.87 0.34 -20.28
C VAL A 92 -9.54 0.19 -18.80
N ILE A 93 -10.04 -0.86 -18.15
CA ILE A 93 -9.77 -1.10 -16.72
C ILE A 93 -8.28 -1.39 -16.50
N SER A 94 -7.65 -2.17 -17.38
CA SER A 94 -6.21 -2.50 -17.26
C SER A 94 -5.32 -1.26 -17.44
N ILE A 95 -5.64 -0.39 -18.40
CA ILE A 95 -4.93 0.87 -18.63
C ILE A 95 -5.12 1.81 -17.45
N LEU A 96 -6.36 1.95 -16.95
CA LEU A 96 -6.66 2.80 -15.81
C LEU A 96 -5.87 2.35 -14.57
N TYR A 97 -5.86 1.04 -14.30
CA TYR A 97 -5.08 0.46 -13.21
C TYR A 97 -3.57 0.72 -13.36
N ALA A 98 -3.01 0.47 -14.55
CA ALA A 98 -1.60 0.76 -14.82
C ALA A 98 -1.28 2.26 -14.64
N GLY A 99 -2.16 3.15 -15.07
CA GLY A 99 -2.03 4.59 -14.88
C GLY A 99 -2.01 4.99 -13.41
N VAL A 100 -2.92 4.45 -12.60
CA VAL A 100 -2.95 4.71 -11.15
C VAL A 100 -1.67 4.18 -10.49
N ALA A 101 -1.21 2.97 -10.82
CA ALA A 101 0.03 2.42 -10.28
C ALA A 101 1.27 3.26 -10.63
N VAL A 102 1.36 3.74 -11.88
CA VAL A 102 2.47 4.59 -12.35
C VAL A 102 2.44 5.96 -11.67
N THR A 103 1.27 6.61 -11.60
CA THR A 103 1.15 7.90 -10.92
C THR A 103 1.54 7.83 -9.45
N MET A 104 1.13 6.77 -8.74
CA MET A 104 1.56 6.51 -7.36
C MET A 104 3.08 6.30 -7.25
N ALA A 105 3.71 5.58 -8.20
CA ALA A 105 5.16 5.34 -8.19
C ALA A 105 5.97 6.61 -8.45
N VAL A 106 5.52 7.41 -9.42
CA VAL A 106 6.16 8.69 -9.76
C VAL A 106 6.03 9.66 -8.60
N ALA A 107 4.85 9.75 -8.00
CA ALA A 107 4.66 10.58 -6.81
C ALA A 107 5.65 10.15 -5.72
N CYS A 108 5.73 8.86 -5.42
CA CYS A 108 6.59 8.27 -4.39
C CYS A 108 8.07 8.63 -4.61
N PHE A 109 8.54 8.54 -5.86
CA PHE A 109 9.90 8.88 -6.21
C PHE A 109 10.19 10.39 -6.08
N LEU A 110 9.22 11.25 -6.39
CA LEU A 110 9.37 12.70 -6.31
C LEU A 110 9.23 13.24 -4.88
N SER A 111 8.45 12.59 -4.02
CA SER A 111 8.18 13.07 -2.66
C SER A 111 9.32 12.78 -1.70
N VAL A 112 10.00 11.64 -1.83
CA VAL A 112 11.10 11.22 -0.94
C VAL A 112 12.28 12.20 -0.87
N PRO A 113 12.85 12.68 -1.99
CA PRO A 113 14.01 13.59 -1.94
C PRO A 113 13.64 15.00 -1.45
N ASN A 114 12.36 15.39 -1.57
CA ASN A 114 11.88 16.71 -1.17
C ASN A 114 11.30 16.75 0.26
N ALA A 115 11.21 15.60 0.93
CA ALA A 115 10.77 15.52 2.32
C ALA A 115 11.88 15.96 3.29
N LYS A 116 11.51 16.70 4.34
CA LYS A 116 12.45 17.07 5.40
C LYS A 116 12.45 16.01 6.51
N TRP A 117 13.64 15.50 6.81
CA TRP A 117 13.87 14.43 7.77
C TRP A 117 14.47 14.98 9.06
N THR A 118 13.89 14.60 10.19
CA THR A 118 14.50 14.83 11.50
C THR A 118 15.57 13.77 11.82
N PRO A 119 16.49 14.02 12.78
CA PRO A 119 17.51 13.05 13.18
C PRO A 119 16.95 11.73 13.75
N GLN A 120 15.65 11.72 14.11
CA GLN A 120 14.90 10.56 14.57
C GLN A 120 14.18 9.81 13.43
N CYS A 121 14.54 10.08 12.17
CA CYS A 121 13.88 9.54 10.97
C CYS A 121 12.36 9.77 10.92
N LEU A 122 11.85 10.81 11.58
CA LEU A 122 10.45 11.21 11.50
C LEU A 122 10.25 12.19 10.35
N VAL A 123 9.27 11.89 9.48
CA VAL A 123 8.87 12.77 8.39
C VAL A 123 8.10 13.95 8.97
N THR A 124 8.64 15.16 8.87
CA THR A 124 8.02 16.35 9.47
C THR A 124 7.32 17.23 8.46
N ASP A 125 7.77 17.21 7.20
CA ASP A 125 7.13 17.90 6.09
C ASP A 125 7.05 16.96 4.89
N VAL A 126 5.82 16.65 4.45
CA VAL A 126 5.53 15.98 3.18
C VAL A 126 5.01 17.04 2.21
N PRO A 127 5.46 17.06 0.95
CA PRO A 127 4.93 18.00 -0.03
C PRO A 127 3.39 17.86 -0.15
N PRO A 128 2.64 18.98 -0.20
CA PRO A 128 1.17 19.01 -0.16
C PRO A 128 0.50 18.28 -1.33
N ILE A 129 1.25 17.95 -2.38
CA ILE A 129 0.81 17.10 -3.50
C ILE A 129 0.42 15.70 -3.00
N TYR A 130 1.12 15.16 -1.99
CA TYR A 130 0.78 13.86 -1.40
C TYR A 130 -0.45 13.96 -0.49
N GLY A 131 -0.49 14.95 0.41
CA GLY A 131 -1.56 15.10 1.38
C GLY A 131 -2.91 15.49 0.77
N SER A 132 -2.92 16.32 -0.28
CA SER A 132 -4.15 16.86 -0.86
C SER A 132 -5.00 15.79 -1.55
N TYR A 133 -4.39 14.82 -2.24
CA TYR A 133 -5.10 13.70 -2.87
C TYR A 133 -5.82 12.83 -1.83
N TRP A 134 -5.13 12.50 -0.73
CA TRP A 134 -5.71 11.71 0.37
C TRP A 134 -6.79 12.49 1.13
N CYS A 135 -6.60 13.80 1.33
CA CYS A 135 -7.55 14.66 2.02
C CYS A 135 -8.84 14.85 1.20
N TYR A 136 -8.73 14.99 -0.12
CA TYR A 136 -9.88 15.06 -1.03
C TYR A 136 -10.72 13.78 -0.99
N ILE A 137 -10.09 12.60 -1.06
CA ILE A 137 -10.78 11.30 -1.03
C ILE A 137 -11.40 11.03 0.35
N SER A 138 -10.69 11.38 1.44
CA SER A 138 -11.20 11.24 2.80
C SER A 138 -12.39 12.18 3.05
N SER A 139 -12.33 13.43 2.56
CA SER A 139 -13.40 14.44 2.70
C SER A 139 -14.75 14.00 2.12
N GLN A 140 -14.73 13.22 1.04
CA GLN A 140 -15.92 12.72 0.34
C GLN A 140 -16.62 11.56 1.09
N ASN A 141 -15.96 10.91 2.06
CA ASN A 141 -16.46 9.72 2.75
C ASN A 141 -16.90 9.95 4.22
N LEU A 142 -16.80 11.18 4.75
CA LEU A 142 -17.11 11.48 6.16
C LEU A 142 -18.58 11.31 6.57
N GLY A 143 -19.51 11.12 5.62
CA GLY A 143 -20.94 11.12 5.91
C GLY A 143 -21.52 9.85 6.56
N GLN A 144 -20.85 8.69 6.48
CA GLN A 144 -21.50 7.40 6.83
C GLN A 144 -20.68 6.41 7.67
N TYR A 145 -19.37 6.56 7.86
CA TYR A 145 -18.55 5.59 8.59
C TYR A 145 -17.46 6.23 9.45
N SER A 146 -17.10 5.56 10.57
CA SER A 146 -16.03 6.00 11.46
C SER A 146 -14.71 6.15 10.69
N ILE A 147 -14.03 7.29 10.88
CA ILE A 147 -12.82 7.69 10.13
C ILE A 147 -11.75 6.59 10.20
N LEU A 148 -11.63 5.95 11.36
CA LEU A 148 -10.72 4.83 11.61
C LEU A 148 -11.08 3.60 10.76
N PHE A 149 -12.37 3.31 10.56
CA PHE A 149 -12.84 2.16 9.79
C PHE A 149 -12.61 2.36 8.29
N SER A 150 -12.85 3.56 7.75
CA SER A 150 -12.54 3.84 6.35
C SER A 150 -11.03 3.84 6.09
N LEU A 151 -10.24 4.46 6.99
CA LEU A 151 -8.77 4.44 6.91
C LEU A 151 -8.18 3.03 7.00
N MET A 152 -8.74 2.17 7.86
CA MET A 152 -8.34 0.76 7.99
C MET A 152 -8.75 -0.08 6.77
N ARG A 153 -9.95 0.17 6.23
CA ARG A 153 -10.51 -0.56 5.07
C ARG A 153 -9.70 -0.31 3.80
N ASP A 154 -9.26 0.92 3.59
CA ASP A 154 -8.56 1.32 2.37
C ASP A 154 -7.02 1.20 2.50
N GLY A 155 -6.53 0.66 3.63
CA GLY A 155 -5.08 0.51 3.91
C GLY A 155 -4.34 1.84 4.11
N THR A 156 -5.08 2.96 4.12
CA THR A 156 -4.57 4.33 4.17
C THR A 156 -3.96 4.69 5.52
N TRP A 157 -4.36 3.98 6.58
CA TRP A 157 -3.80 4.13 7.93
C TRP A 157 -2.27 3.96 7.99
N ALA A 158 -1.68 3.14 7.10
CA ALA A 158 -0.24 2.93 7.05
C ALA A 158 0.53 4.19 6.62
N TYR A 159 -0.07 5.03 5.77
CA TYR A 159 0.52 6.31 5.37
C TYR A 159 0.39 7.36 6.47
N ALA A 160 -0.70 7.36 7.23
CA ALA A 160 -0.84 8.23 8.41
C ALA A 160 0.19 7.89 9.51
N MET A 161 0.56 6.61 9.67
CA MET A 161 1.64 6.20 10.58
C MET A 161 3.05 6.48 10.03
N MET A 162 3.21 6.64 8.71
CA MET A 162 4.49 7.02 8.09
C MET A 162 4.77 8.52 8.17
N PHE A 163 3.71 9.34 8.26
CA PHE A 163 3.77 10.80 8.14
C PHE A 163 3.18 11.55 9.34
N GLY A 164 2.84 10.83 10.41
CA GLY A 164 2.23 11.36 11.64
C GLY A 164 3.16 11.26 12.84
#